data_AF-A0AA39JIX6-F1
#
_entry.id   AF-A0AA39JIX6-F1
#
_cell.length_a   1.000
_cell.length_b   1.000
_cell.length_c   1.000
_cell.angle_alpha   90.00
_cell.angle_beta   90.00
_cell.angle_gamma   90.00
#
_symmetry.space_group_name_H-M   'P 1'
#
loop_
_entity.id
_entity.type
_entity.pdbx_description
1 polymer ?
#
loop_
_entity_poly.entity_id
_entity_poly.type
_entity_poly.pdbx_seq_one_letter_code
_entity_poly.pdbx_strand_id
1 'polypeptide(L)' 'PRPTKLLHLTGDKNRDTLPNILGGAGVYLASLKVYETQGSFNFLWHLKDIVLESAVVGRILCTVGCRICLRHSCARL' A
#
# COMPACT_ATOMS: atom_id res chain seq x y z
N PRO A 1 -30.02 22.55 2.00
CA PRO A 1 -29.07 21.49 2.43
C PRO A 1 -27.67 22.09 2.67
N ARG A 2 -27.08 21.90 3.85
CA ARG A 2 -25.70 22.33 4.11
C ARG A 2 -24.74 21.30 3.50
N PRO A 3 -23.68 21.71 2.79
CA PRO A 3 -22.72 20.76 2.25
C PRO A 3 -22.07 19.98 3.40
N THR A 4 -22.17 18.65 3.32
CA THR A 4 -21.56 17.76 4.30
C THR A 4 -20.07 17.70 4.02
N LYS A 5 -19.27 18.18 4.98
CA LYS A 5 -17.81 18.10 4.94
C LYS A 5 -17.35 16.89 5.73
N LEU A 6 -16.55 16.03 5.11
CA LEU A 6 -16.13 14.76 5.67
C LEU A 6 -14.59 14.67 5.65
N LEU A 7 -13.99 14.34 6.79
CA LEU A 7 -12.55 14.15 6.92
C LEU A 7 -12.21 12.68 6.68
N HIS A 8 -11.44 12.42 5.62
CA HIS A 8 -11.01 11.09 5.21
C HIS A 8 -9.55 10.88 5.61
N LEU A 9 -9.33 10.04 6.62
CA LEU A 9 -7.99 9.60 7.01
C LEU A 9 -7.59 8.44 6.10
N THR A 10 -6.50 8.57 5.35
CA THR A 10 -6.14 7.62 4.29
C THR A 10 -4.66 7.23 4.33
N GLY A 11 -4.33 6.17 3.59
CA GLY A 11 -2.97 5.76 3.27
C GLY A 11 -2.59 6.05 1.81
N ASP A 12 -1.46 5.51 1.38
CA ASP A 12 -0.96 5.65 0.00
C ASP A 12 -1.72 4.82 -1.05
N LYS A 13 -2.46 3.78 -0.63
CA LYS A 13 -3.12 2.84 -1.55
C LYS A 13 -4.54 3.23 -2.00
N ASN A 14 -5.25 4.08 -1.25
CA ASN A 14 -6.66 4.43 -1.52
C ASN A 14 -6.83 5.92 -1.81
N ARG A 15 -5.99 6.48 -2.68
CA ARG A 15 -5.94 7.92 -2.88
C ARG A 15 -7.14 8.48 -3.66
N ASP A 16 -7.73 7.72 -4.58
CA ASP A 16 -8.59 8.32 -5.61
C ASP A 16 -10.00 7.72 -5.74
N THR A 17 -10.31 6.58 -5.11
CA THR A 17 -11.62 5.93 -5.29
C THR A 17 -12.74 6.65 -4.54
N LEU A 18 -12.55 6.88 -3.24
CA LEU A 18 -13.53 7.51 -2.36
C LEU A 18 -13.77 9.00 -2.68
N PRO A 19 -12.73 9.83 -2.93
CA PRO A 19 -12.92 11.23 -3.29
C PRO A 19 -13.73 11.43 -4.57
N ASN A 20 -13.50 10.58 -5.59
CA ASN A 20 -14.20 10.69 -6.88
C ASN A 20 -15.68 10.30 -6.79
N ILE A 21 -16.02 9.26 -5.99
CA ILE A 21 -17.40 8.82 -5.80
C ILE A 21 -18.21 9.89 -5.04
N LEU A 22 -17.63 10.47 -3.99
CA LEU A 22 -18.33 11.41 -3.12
C LEU A 22 -18.42 12.82 -3.69
N GLY A 23 -17.43 13.24 -4.50
CA GLY A 23 -17.45 14.53 -5.19
C GLY A 23 -18.65 14.67 -6.15
N GLY A 24 -19.05 13.58 -6.82
CA GLY A 24 -20.25 13.54 -7.65
C GLY A 24 -21.58 13.68 -6.89
N ALA A 25 -21.57 13.41 -5.57
CA ALA A 25 -22.75 13.46 -4.71
C ALA A 25 -22.88 14.79 -3.91
N GLY A 26 -22.03 15.79 -4.19
CA GLY A 26 -22.04 17.07 -3.47
C GLY A 26 -21.47 17.01 -2.04
N VAL A 27 -20.72 15.95 -1.72
CA VAL A 27 -20.02 15.79 -0.44
C VAL A 27 -18.59 16.27 -0.61
N TYR A 28 -18.16 17.21 0.25
CA TYR A 28 -16.77 17.69 0.23
C TYR A 28 -15.90 16.79 1.11
N LEU A 29 -14.94 16.11 0.49
CA LEU A 29 -14.02 15.20 1.17
C LEU A 29 -12.65 15.86 1.39
N ALA A 30 -12.30 16.16 2.63
CA ALA A 30 -10.95 16.57 2.99
C ALA A 30 -10.12 15.33 3.32
N SER A 31 -9.01 15.07 2.62
CA SER A 31 -8.18 13.88 2.86
C SER A 31 -6.90 14.23 3.63
N LEU A 32 -6.57 13.43 4.64
CA LEU A 32 -5.31 13.50 5.39
C LEU A 32 -4.60 12.14 5.31
N LYS A 33 -3.40 12.11 4.74
CA LYS A 33 -2.57 10.89 4.72
C LYS A 33 -2.01 10.67 6.13
N VAL A 34 -2.38 9.57 6.78
CA VAL A 34 -1.94 9.26 8.14
C VAL A 34 -1.02 8.04 8.23
N TYR A 35 -0.93 7.26 7.16
CA TYR A 35 0.02 6.16 7.05
C TYR A 35 0.54 5.99 5.62
N GLU A 36 1.61 5.23 5.47
CA GLU A 36 2.22 4.89 4.20
C GLU A 36 2.67 3.43 4.22
N THR A 37 2.46 2.74 3.11
CA THR A 37 3.03 1.42 2.89
C THR A 37 4.55 1.53 2.86
N GLN A 38 5.19 1.01 3.90
CA GLN A 38 6.64 0.93 4.03
C GLN A 38 7.11 -0.49 3.74
N GLY A 39 8.28 -0.62 3.12
CA GLY A 39 8.95 -1.92 3.02
C GLY A 39 9.37 -2.41 4.41
N SER A 40 9.35 -3.73 4.64
CA SER A 40 9.87 -4.29 5.88
C SER A 40 11.39 -4.17 5.93
N PHE A 41 11.92 -3.58 7.00
CA PHE A 41 13.38 -3.45 7.22
C PHE A 41 14.09 -4.81 7.31
N ASN A 42 13.39 -5.84 7.79
CA ASN A 42 13.94 -7.18 7.98
C ASN A 42 13.66 -8.11 6.79
N PHE A 43 13.05 -7.60 5.71
CA PHE A 43 12.65 -8.41 4.55
C PHE A 43 13.81 -9.25 4.00
N LEU A 44 14.99 -8.65 3.82
CA LEU A 44 16.14 -9.35 3.25
C LEU A 44 16.66 -10.46 4.17
N TRP A 45 16.62 -10.24 5.49
CA TRP A 45 17.05 -11.23 6.48
C TRP A 45 16.11 -12.43 6.47
N HIS A 46 14.79 -12.19 6.55
CA HIS A 46 13.80 -13.26 6.51
C HIS A 46 13.82 -14.01 5.17
N LEU A 47 14.00 -13.29 4.05
CA LEU A 47 14.09 -13.93 2.73
C LEU A 47 15.30 -14.86 2.65
N LYS A 48 16.47 -14.43 3.15
CA LYS A 48 17.66 -15.27 3.19
C LYS A 48 17.47 -16.50 4.07
N ASP A 49 16.93 -16.30 5.26
CA ASP A 49 16.65 -17.38 6.22
C ASP A 49 15.77 -18.48 5.59
N ILE A 50 14.64 -18.08 5.00
CA ILE A 50 13.69 -19.00 4.34
C ILE A 50 14.34 -19.71 3.13
N VAL A 51 15.09 -18.99 2.30
CA VAL A 51 15.71 -19.54 1.08
C VAL A 51 16.91 -20.43 1.41
N LEU A 52 17.60 -20.21 2.52
CA LEU A 52 18.76 -20.99 2.96
C LEU A 52 18.36 -22.23 3.76
N GLU A 53 17.30 -22.17 4.57
CA GLU A 53 16.82 -23.33 5.35
C GLU A 53 15.95 -24.30 4.53
N SER A 54 15.25 -23.80 3.50
CA SER A 54 14.32 -24.61 2.71
C SER A 54 14.89 -24.91 1.32
N ALA A 55 14.99 -26.20 0.96
CA ALA A 55 15.38 -26.66 -0.37
C ALA A 55 14.55 -25.93 -1.46
N VAL A 56 15.24 -25.15 -2.29
CA VAL A 56 14.80 -24.49 -3.53
C VAL A 56 13.37 -23.94 -3.48
N VAL A 57 13.21 -22.69 -3.04
CA VAL A 57 11.96 -21.93 -3.27
C VAL A 57 11.73 -21.78 -4.77
N GLY A 58 10.97 -22.70 -5.35
CA GLY A 58 10.71 -22.73 -6.80
C GLY A 58 9.69 -21.69 -7.28
N ARG A 59 8.88 -21.12 -6.37
CA ARG A 59 7.85 -20.13 -6.67
C ARG A 59 7.68 -19.14 -5.52
N ILE A 60 7.49 -17.87 -5.87
CA ILE A 60 7.14 -16.79 -4.94
C ILE A 60 5.73 -16.32 -5.31
N LEU A 61 4.80 -16.35 -4.35
CA LEU A 61 3.46 -15.81 -4.52
C LEU A 61 3.39 -14.39 -3.95
N CYS A 62 2.97 -13.43 -4.77
CA CYS A 62 2.76 -12.06 -4.36
C CYS A 62 1.27 -11.71 -4.39
N THR A 63 0.77 -11.10 -3.33
CA THR A 63 -0.57 -10.51 -3.33
C THR A 63 -0.59 -9.22 -4.15
N VAL A 64 -1.78 -8.80 -4.58
CA VAL A 64 -1.94 -7.61 -5.42
C VAL A 64 -1.32 -6.38 -4.74
N GLY A 65 -0.43 -5.68 -5.46
CA GLY A 65 0.28 -4.53 -4.93
C GLY A 65 1.50 -4.87 -4.06
N CYS A 66 2.01 -6.10 -4.12
CA CYS A 66 3.33 -6.44 -3.60
C CYS A 66 4.41 -5.66 -4.37
N ARG A 67 5.37 -5.12 -3.63
CA ARG A 67 6.49 -4.34 -4.17
C ARG A 67 7.75 -4.80 -3.43
N ILE A 68 8.72 -5.34 -4.16
CA ILE A 68 10.00 -5.72 -3.58
C ILE A 68 10.92 -4.51 -3.66
N CYS A 69 11.19 -3.89 -2.51
CA CYS A 69 12.08 -2.73 -2.43
C CYS A 69 13.44 -3.14 -1.85
N LEU A 70 14.52 -2.99 -2.64
CA LEU A 70 15.91 -3.20 -2.25
C LEU A 70 16.62 -1.84 -2.20
N ARG A 71 16.91 -1.35 -0.98
CA ARG A 71 17.64 -0.11 -0.56
C ARG A 71 17.38 1.20 -1.33
N HIS A 72 17.36 1.20 -2.66
CA HIS A 72 17.12 2.35 -3.52
C HIS A 72 16.28 2.05 -4.79
N SER A 73 15.70 0.85 -4.93
CA SER A 73 14.83 0.52 -6.06
C SER A 73 13.71 -0.41 -5.66
N CYS A 74 12.53 -0.19 -6.22
CA CYS A 74 11.36 -1.00 -5.94
C CYS A 74 10.79 -1.57 -7.24
N ALA A 75 10.84 -2.89 -7.37
CA ALA A 75 10.27 -3.61 -8.50
C ALA A 75 8.81 -3.95 -8.22
N ARG A 76 7.95 -3.70 -9.21
CA ARG A 76 6.61 -4.27 -9.26
C ARG A 76 6.75 -5.63 -9.94
N LEU A 77 6.41 -6.70 -9.22
CA LEU A 77 6.31 -8.05 -9.79
C LEU A 77 5.01 -8.20 -10.57
#